data_AF-A0A8D8G0Q0-F1
#
_entry.id   AF-A0A8D8G0Q0-F1
#
_cell.length_a   1.000
_cell.length_b   1.000
_cell.length_c   1.000
_cell.angle_alpha   90.00
_cell.angle_beta   90.00
_cell.angle_gamma   90.00
#
_symmetry.space_group_name_H-M   'P 1'
#
loop_
_entity.id
_entity.type
_entity.pdbx_description
1 polymer ?
#
loop_
_entity_poly.entity_id
_entity_poly.type
_entity_poly.pdbx_seq_one_letter_code
_entity_poly.pdbx_strand_id
1 'polypeptide(L)'
;EIPEISNINLYEQTGLKHVLTDFDQAIDVDAKMVYQKNDLTSELSFKSSIFNLNANAGFYQKDNPVIRFGVITASEFESLKAKLEGTSSLSTKSGFKLANSLLLENRHIEGTHESTATMNLNNFEVTLSMATDAKMNLPILTANANRS
;
A
#
# COMPACT_ATOMS: atom_id res chain seq x y z
N GLU A 1 -2.55 -27.81 26.24
CA GLU A 1 -3.64 -27.56 25.26
C GLU A 1 -3.28 -26.34 24.43
N ILE A 2 -3.40 -26.44 23.11
CA ILE A 2 -3.42 -25.27 22.23
C ILE A 2 -4.88 -24.83 22.22
N PRO A 3 -5.22 -23.57 22.56
CA PRO A 3 -6.61 -23.14 22.56
C PRO A 3 -7.19 -23.32 21.15
N GLU A 4 -8.34 -23.97 21.07
CA GLU A 4 -9.08 -24.14 19.83
C GLU A 4 -9.55 -22.74 19.38
N ILE A 5 -9.01 -22.24 18.27
CA ILE A 5 -9.47 -20.98 17.69
C ILE A 5 -10.86 -21.26 17.10
N SER A 6 -11.91 -20.95 17.87
CA SER A 6 -13.27 -20.90 17.35
C SER A 6 -13.39 -19.78 16.31
N ASN A 7 -14.29 -19.96 15.35
CA ASN A 7 -14.53 -19.06 14.20
C ASN A 7 -14.41 -17.57 14.57
N ILE A 8 -13.34 -16.92 14.13
CA ILE A 8 -13.10 -15.49 14.38
C ILE A 8 -13.89 -14.67 13.36
N ASN A 9 -14.96 -14.01 13.81
CA ASN A 9 -15.71 -13.09 12.96
C ASN A 9 -15.10 -11.68 12.98
N LEU A 10 -14.13 -11.43 12.09
CA LEU A 10 -13.48 -10.13 11.95
C LEU A 10 -14.45 -9.01 11.54
N TYR A 11 -15.53 -9.35 10.84
CA TYR A 11 -16.53 -8.37 10.39
C TYR A 11 -17.28 -7.72 11.57
N GLU A 12 -17.58 -8.48 12.61
CA GLU A 12 -18.17 -7.90 13.83
C GLU A 12 -17.14 -7.15 14.68
N GLN A 13 -15.93 -7.72 14.82
CA GLN A 13 -14.90 -7.18 15.70
C GLN A 13 -14.29 -5.87 15.22
N THR A 14 -14.21 -5.68 13.90
CA THR A 14 -13.74 -4.44 13.29
C THR A 14 -14.87 -3.41 13.13
N GLY A 15 -16.08 -3.70 13.62
CA GLY A 15 -17.23 -2.80 13.49
C GLY A 15 -17.81 -2.69 12.07
N LEU A 16 -17.33 -3.50 11.12
CA LEU A 16 -17.83 -3.53 9.75
C LEU A 16 -19.29 -3.98 9.63
N LYS A 17 -19.84 -4.65 10.65
CA LYS A 17 -21.27 -4.97 10.74
C LYS A 17 -22.21 -3.77 10.61
N HIS A 18 -21.72 -2.57 10.90
CA HIS A 18 -22.50 -1.33 10.80
C HIS A 18 -22.40 -0.67 9.41
N VAL A 19 -21.48 -1.14 8.56
CA VAL A 19 -21.20 -0.57 7.24
C VAL A 19 -22.29 -0.88 6.20
N LEU A 20 -22.94 -2.05 6.29
CA LEU A 20 -23.89 -2.56 5.28
C LEU A 20 -25.35 -2.51 5.73
N THR A 21 -25.74 -1.47 6.47
CA THR A 21 -27.12 -1.35 6.97
C THR A 21 -28.08 -0.73 5.96
N ASP A 22 -27.57 -0.01 4.95
CA ASP A 22 -28.36 0.53 3.83
C ASP A 22 -27.56 0.45 2.51
N PHE A 23 -28.16 -0.17 1.49
CA PHE A 23 -27.56 -0.39 0.17
C PHE A 23 -27.90 0.72 -0.84
N ASP A 24 -28.79 1.65 -0.50
CA ASP A 24 -29.19 2.73 -1.40
C ASP A 24 -28.19 3.90 -1.29
N GLN A 25 -27.08 3.80 -2.03
CA GLN A 25 -25.96 4.74 -1.94
C GLN A 25 -25.68 5.41 -3.28
N ALA A 26 -25.64 6.74 -3.28
CA ALA A 26 -25.09 7.49 -4.40
C ALA A 26 -23.57 7.26 -4.47
N ILE A 27 -23.09 6.89 -5.65
CA ILE A 27 -21.67 6.66 -5.92
C ILE A 27 -21.20 7.74 -6.91
N ASP A 28 -20.09 8.39 -6.58
CA ASP A 28 -19.40 9.33 -7.45
C ASP A 28 -17.98 8.81 -7.75
N VAL A 29 -17.61 8.83 -9.03
CA VAL A 29 -16.33 8.33 -9.52
C VAL A 29 -15.73 9.34 -10.49
N ASP A 30 -14.54 9.82 -10.17
CA ASP A 30 -13.74 10.69 -11.04
C ASP A 30 -12.40 10.05 -11.35
N ALA A 31 -11.95 10.13 -12.60
CA ALA A 31 -10.66 9.62 -13.02
C ALA A 31 -9.99 10.59 -13.97
N LYS A 32 -8.69 10.81 -13.75
CA LYS A 32 -7.86 11.72 -14.53
C LYS A 32 -6.54 11.07 -14.88
N MET A 33 -6.07 11.29 -16.10
CA MET A 33 -4.77 10.83 -16.57
C MET A 33 -4.09 11.98 -17.32
N VAL A 34 -2.82 12.23 -17.00
CA VAL A 34 -2.04 13.31 -17.59
C VAL A 34 -0.69 12.75 -18.06
N TYR A 35 -0.39 12.97 -19.33
CA TYR A 35 0.91 12.64 -19.91
C TYR A 35 1.67 13.93 -20.25
N GLN A 36 2.89 14.06 -19.75
CA GLN A 36 3.76 15.21 -19.95
C GLN A 36 5.14 14.77 -20.42
N LYS A 37 5.31 14.69 -21.75
CA LYS A 37 6.54 14.30 -22.48
C LYS A 37 7.09 12.92 -22.13
N ASN A 38 7.47 12.69 -20.89
CA ASN A 38 8.06 11.45 -20.36
C ASN A 38 7.45 11.01 -19.03
N ASP A 39 6.66 11.87 -18.40
CA ASP A 39 6.00 11.59 -17.13
C ASP A 39 4.54 11.23 -17.40
N LEU A 40 4.03 10.26 -16.66
CA LEU A 40 2.63 9.85 -16.70
C LEU A 40 2.08 9.88 -15.28
N THR A 41 1.00 10.62 -15.05
CA THR A 41 0.29 10.61 -13.77
C THR A 41 -1.17 10.22 -13.98
N SER A 42 -1.74 9.54 -13.00
CA SER A 42 -3.15 9.19 -12.96
C SER A 42 -3.70 9.38 -11.55
N GLU A 43 -4.94 9.83 -11.47
CA GLU A 43 -5.69 10.02 -10.24
C GLU A 43 -7.07 9.35 -10.40
N LEU A 44 -7.54 8.70 -9.33
CA LEU A 44 -8.86 8.11 -9.22
C LEU A 44 -9.46 8.55 -7.89
N SER A 45 -10.66 9.12 -7.92
CA SER A 45 -11.47 9.41 -6.75
C SER A 45 -12.74 8.57 -6.80
N PHE A 46 -13.02 7.87 -5.72
CA PHE A 46 -14.28 7.17 -5.50
C PHE A 46 -14.89 7.70 -4.21
N LYS A 47 -16.17 8.04 -4.23
CA LYS A 47 -16.90 8.53 -3.06
C LYS A 47 -18.21 7.78 -2.92
N SER A 48 -18.45 7.32 -1.70
CA SER A 48 -19.74 6.77 -1.27
C SER A 48 -20.09 7.31 0.11
N SER A 49 -21.28 6.97 0.62
CA SER A 49 -21.66 7.30 1.99
C SER A 49 -20.87 6.51 3.04
N ILE A 50 -20.25 5.38 2.67
CA ILE A 50 -19.45 4.56 3.57
C ILE A 50 -18.00 5.06 3.65
N PHE A 51 -17.37 5.30 2.50
CA PHE A 51 -15.97 5.70 2.44
C PHE A 51 -15.65 6.46 1.16
N ASN A 52 -14.61 7.27 1.25
CA ASN A 52 -13.96 7.91 0.12
C ASN A 52 -12.60 7.24 -0.11
N LEU A 53 -12.24 7.05 -1.36
CA LEU A 53 -10.93 6.53 -1.78
C LEU A 53 -10.34 7.52 -2.77
N ASN A 54 -9.09 7.91 -2.54
CA ASN A 54 -8.29 8.63 -3.51
C ASN A 54 -7.04 7.81 -3.79
N ALA A 55 -6.83 7.49 -5.06
CA ALA A 55 -5.65 6.82 -5.55
C ALA A 55 -4.91 7.72 -6.53
N ASN A 56 -3.60 7.72 -6.46
CA ASN A 56 -2.72 8.35 -7.43
C ASN A 56 -1.62 7.37 -7.83
N ALA A 57 -1.16 7.49 -9.07
CA ALA A 57 0.02 6.82 -9.57
C ALA A 57 0.79 7.76 -10.49
N GLY A 58 2.10 7.60 -10.51
CA GLY A 58 3.00 8.40 -11.31
C GLY A 58 4.18 7.58 -11.79
N PHE A 59 4.52 7.70 -13.06
CA PHE A 59 5.78 7.27 -13.66
C PHE A 59 6.56 8.52 -14.05
N TYR A 60 7.79 8.65 -13.55
CA TYR A 60 8.65 9.82 -13.73
C TYR A 60 9.98 9.36 -14.31
N GLN A 61 10.38 9.89 -15.47
CA GLN A 61 11.57 9.39 -16.17
C GLN A 61 12.85 10.21 -15.90
N LYS A 62 12.75 11.40 -15.29
CA LYS A 62 13.88 12.33 -15.18
C LYS A 62 15.04 11.72 -14.36
N ASP A 63 16.20 11.61 -15.01
CA ASP A 63 17.47 11.02 -14.53
C ASP A 63 17.45 9.50 -14.28
N ASN A 64 16.53 9.02 -13.44
CA ASN A 64 16.36 7.62 -13.07
C ASN A 64 14.84 7.34 -13.06
N PRO A 65 14.32 6.34 -13.80
CA PRO A 65 12.90 6.04 -13.79
C PRO A 65 12.38 5.75 -12.37
N VAL A 66 11.27 6.38 -11.99
CA VAL A 66 10.61 6.19 -10.70
C VAL A 66 9.11 5.98 -10.93
N ILE A 67 8.58 4.91 -10.35
CA ILE A 67 7.14 4.70 -10.17
C ILE A 67 6.79 5.08 -8.74
N ARG A 68 5.71 5.85 -8.55
CA ARG A 68 5.10 6.12 -7.25
C ARG A 68 3.63 5.84 -7.34
N PHE A 69 3.06 5.29 -6.28
CA PHE A 69 1.61 5.23 -6.13
C PHE A 69 1.23 5.47 -4.68
N GLY A 70 0.04 6.01 -4.49
CA GLY A 70 -0.54 6.29 -3.20
C GLY A 70 -2.03 6.04 -3.23
N VAL A 71 -2.55 5.39 -2.20
CA VAL A 71 -3.98 5.20 -1.97
C VAL A 71 -4.27 5.65 -0.54
N ILE A 72 -5.31 6.46 -0.38
CA ILE A 72 -5.82 6.83 0.93
C ILE A 72 -7.33 6.64 0.95
N THR A 73 -7.83 6.07 2.04
CA THR A 73 -9.25 5.97 2.32
C THR A 73 -9.64 6.83 3.51
N ALA A 74 -10.80 7.46 3.42
CA ALA A 74 -11.42 8.20 4.51
C ALA A 74 -12.82 7.64 4.77
N SER A 75 -13.20 7.48 6.03
CA SER A 75 -14.49 6.94 6.44
C SER A 75 -14.78 7.35 7.88
N GLU A 76 -16.04 7.34 8.30
CA GLU A 76 -16.41 7.42 9.72
C GLU A 76 -16.04 6.13 10.46
N PHE A 77 -15.97 5.01 9.74
CA PHE A 77 -15.52 3.73 10.29
C PHE A 77 -13.98 3.71 10.32
N GLU A 78 -13.40 3.77 11.52
CA GLU A 78 -11.94 3.77 11.71
C GLU A 78 -11.23 2.59 11.03
N SER A 79 -11.89 1.44 10.96
CA SER A 79 -11.34 0.23 10.31
C SER A 79 -11.23 0.37 8.79
N LEU A 80 -11.99 1.29 8.18
CA LEU A 80 -11.92 1.61 6.75
C LEU A 80 -10.97 2.76 6.43
N LYS A 81 -10.38 3.44 7.43
CA LYS A 81 -9.32 4.43 7.20
C LYS A 81 -7.99 3.73 6.98
N ALA A 82 -7.40 3.92 5.82
CA ALA A 82 -6.14 3.27 5.47
C ALA A 82 -5.32 4.16 4.53
N LYS A 83 -4.02 3.93 4.54
CA LYS A 83 -3.06 4.55 3.65
C LYS A 83 -2.13 3.47 3.10
N LEU A 84 -1.91 3.47 1.79
CA LEU A 84 -0.96 2.60 1.11
C LEU A 84 -0.10 3.46 0.19
N GLU A 85 1.21 3.49 0.40
CA GLU A 85 2.16 4.19 -0.46
C GLU A 85 3.22 3.22 -0.95
N GLY A 86 3.63 3.38 -2.21
CA GLY A 86 4.72 2.59 -2.76
C GLY A 86 5.57 3.37 -3.74
N THR A 87 6.86 3.07 -3.77
CA THR A 87 7.81 3.60 -4.74
C THR A 87 8.65 2.47 -5.31
N SER A 88 8.94 2.52 -6.61
CA SER A 88 9.96 1.70 -7.26
C SER A 88 10.86 2.61 -8.08
N SER A 89 12.16 2.44 -8.00
CA SER A 89 13.14 3.28 -8.70
C SER A 89 14.24 2.46 -9.34
N LEU A 90 14.64 2.85 -10.54
CA LEU A 90 15.72 2.23 -11.29
C LEU A 90 16.84 3.24 -11.53
N SER A 91 18.05 2.91 -11.07
CA SER A 91 19.26 3.68 -11.35
C SER A 91 20.22 2.88 -12.19
N THR A 92 20.82 3.53 -13.20
CA THR A 92 21.80 2.91 -14.12
C THR A 92 23.18 3.59 -14.09
N LYS A 93 23.36 4.64 -13.27
CA LYS A 93 24.57 5.50 -13.28
C LYS A 93 25.88 4.79 -12.92
N SER A 94 25.84 3.73 -12.11
CA SER A 94 27.03 3.04 -11.58
C SER A 94 26.87 1.52 -11.54
N GLY A 95 25.95 0.97 -12.33
CA GLY A 95 25.39 -0.37 -12.20
C GLY A 95 23.87 -0.34 -12.29
N PHE A 96 23.22 -1.50 -12.30
CA PHE A 96 21.77 -1.58 -12.22
C PHE A 96 21.36 -1.63 -10.74
N LYS A 97 20.57 -0.66 -10.27
CA LYS A 97 20.00 -0.69 -8.92
C LYS A 97 18.49 -0.50 -9.01
N LEU A 98 17.74 -1.53 -8.60
CA LEU A 98 16.30 -1.47 -8.38
C LEU A 98 16.06 -1.32 -6.89
N ALA A 99 15.36 -0.26 -6.48
CA ALA A 99 14.98 -0.03 -5.09
C ALA A 99 13.48 0.17 -4.98
N ASN A 100 12.84 -0.56 -4.04
CA ASN A 100 11.40 -0.51 -3.81
C ASN A 100 11.12 -0.17 -2.34
N SER A 101 10.08 0.62 -2.12
CA SER A 101 9.50 0.88 -0.81
C SER A 101 7.98 0.68 -0.82
N LEU A 102 7.42 0.23 0.29
CA LEU A 102 5.99 0.10 0.54
C LEU A 102 5.69 0.49 1.99
N LEU A 103 4.59 1.21 2.20
CA LEU A 103 4.05 1.58 3.50
C LEU A 103 2.55 1.31 3.49
N LEU A 104 2.08 0.56 4.48
CA LEU A 104 0.67 0.34 4.78
C LEU A 104 0.38 0.86 6.19
N GLU A 105 -0.65 1.67 6.34
CA GLU A 105 -1.14 2.15 7.62
C GLU A 105 -2.65 1.90 7.71
N ASN A 106 -3.07 1.19 8.74
CA ASN A 106 -4.44 1.04 9.19
C ASN A 106 -4.39 0.64 10.66
N ARG A 107 -5.42 0.98 11.44
CA ARG A 107 -5.48 0.65 12.88
C ARG A 107 -5.29 -0.84 13.21
N HIS A 108 -5.62 -1.72 12.26
CA HIS A 108 -5.56 -3.17 12.43
C HIS A 108 -4.36 -3.82 11.76
N ILE A 109 -3.78 -3.17 10.75
CA ILE A 109 -2.64 -3.68 10.03
C ILE A 109 -1.77 -2.52 9.58
N GLU A 110 -0.50 -2.59 9.93
CA GLU A 110 0.52 -1.64 9.50
C GLU A 110 1.75 -2.40 9.06
N GLY A 111 2.53 -1.82 8.15
CA GLY A 111 3.77 -2.43 7.74
C GLY A 111 4.55 -1.61 6.76
N THR A 112 5.85 -1.90 6.71
CA THR A 112 6.79 -1.34 5.76
C THR A 112 7.51 -2.46 5.03
N HIS A 113 7.91 -2.19 3.80
CA HIS A 113 8.80 -3.06 3.05
C HIS A 113 9.78 -2.21 2.26
N GLU A 114 11.06 -2.49 2.40
CA GLU A 114 12.14 -1.92 1.62
C GLU A 114 12.92 -3.05 0.98
N SER A 115 13.21 -2.96 -0.32
CA SER A 115 14.09 -3.92 -0.98
C SER A 115 15.02 -3.25 -1.97
N THR A 116 16.22 -3.82 -2.10
CA THR A 116 17.15 -3.41 -3.14
C THR A 116 17.73 -4.63 -3.86
N ALA A 117 17.84 -4.52 -5.17
CA ALA A 117 18.62 -5.43 -6.01
C ALA A 117 19.63 -4.59 -6.78
N THR A 118 20.91 -4.87 -6.56
CA THR A 118 22.02 -4.14 -7.20
C THR A 118 22.89 -5.11 -7.99
N MET A 119 23.19 -4.77 -9.23
CA MET A 119 24.17 -5.45 -10.07
C MET A 119 25.31 -4.49 -10.39
N ASN A 120 26.51 -4.85 -9.95
CA ASN A 120 27.73 -4.12 -10.26
C ASN A 120 28.24 -4.53 -11.65
N LEU A 121 28.44 -3.58 -12.55
CA LEU A 121 28.85 -3.87 -13.94
C LEU A 121 30.34 -4.16 -14.08
N ASN A 122 31.16 -3.83 -13.09
CA ASN A 122 32.61 -4.05 -13.14
C ASN A 122 32.98 -5.51 -12.86
N ASN A 123 32.21 -6.19 -12.00
CA ASN A 123 32.47 -7.56 -11.55
C ASN A 123 31.27 -8.51 -11.70
N PHE A 124 30.13 -8.02 -12.22
CA PHE A 124 28.88 -8.77 -12.37
C PHE A 124 28.30 -9.32 -11.05
N GLU A 125 28.72 -8.77 -9.91
CA GLU A 125 28.21 -9.15 -8.60
C GLU A 125 26.79 -8.64 -8.40
N VAL A 126 25.94 -9.50 -7.82
CA VAL A 126 24.54 -9.18 -7.49
C VAL A 126 24.38 -9.15 -5.97
N THR A 127 23.90 -8.03 -5.45
CA THR A 127 23.56 -7.84 -4.04
C THR A 127 22.06 -7.66 -3.89
N LEU A 128 21.45 -8.40 -2.97
CA LEU A 128 20.03 -8.31 -2.61
C LEU A 128 19.92 -7.88 -1.15
N SER A 129 19.03 -6.94 -0.86
CA SER A 129 18.63 -6.60 0.51
C SER A 129 17.11 -6.51 0.59
N MET A 130 16.55 -6.91 1.73
CA MET A 130 15.14 -6.70 2.02
C MET A 130 14.94 -6.46 3.51
N ALA A 131 14.12 -5.49 3.85
CA ALA A 131 13.64 -5.25 5.20
C ALA A 131 12.11 -5.18 5.16
N THR A 132 11.43 -6.00 5.94
CA THR A 132 9.98 -6.01 6.07
C THR A 132 9.61 -5.98 7.53
N ASP A 133 8.75 -5.03 7.89
CA ASP A 133 8.10 -4.97 9.18
C ASP A 133 6.60 -5.02 8.96
N ALA A 134 5.91 -5.94 9.62
CA ALA A 134 4.46 -6.05 9.55
C ALA A 134 3.90 -6.31 10.93
N LYS A 135 2.84 -5.59 11.26
CA LYS A 135 2.13 -5.72 12.52
C LYS A 135 0.65 -5.77 12.26
N MET A 136 0.01 -6.75 12.87
CA MET A 136 -1.42 -6.92 12.90
C MET A 136 -1.91 -6.75 14.33
N ASN A 137 -2.93 -5.92 14.51
CA ASN A 137 -3.54 -5.64 15.80
C ASN A 137 -5.08 -5.67 15.68
N LEU A 138 -5.62 -6.87 15.83
CA LEU A 138 -7.05 -7.13 15.88
C LEU A 138 -7.50 -7.25 17.35
N PRO A 139 -8.80 -7.08 17.65
CA PRO A 139 -9.29 -7.11 19.03
C PRO A 139 -8.93 -8.37 19.84
N ILE A 140 -8.74 -9.50 19.17
CA ILE A 140 -8.41 -10.79 19.81
C ILE A 140 -7.07 -11.37 19.36
N LEU A 141 -6.35 -10.70 18.45
CA LEU A 141 -5.12 -11.23 17.86
C LEU A 141 -4.14 -10.10 17.58
N THR A 142 -2.96 -10.20 18.19
CA THR A 142 -1.80 -9.40 17.82
C THR A 142 -0.74 -10.31 17.23
N ALA A 143 -0.19 -9.93 16.08
CA ALA A 143 0.90 -10.65 15.42
C ALA A 143 1.91 -9.67 14.84
N ASN A 144 3.19 -10.02 14.92
CA ASN A 144 4.28 -9.22 14.36
C ASN A 144 5.17 -10.12 13.51
N ALA A 145 5.64 -9.61 12.39
CA ALA A 145 6.65 -10.23 11.55
C ALA A 145 7.70 -9.18 11.19
N ASN A 146 8.96 -9.52 11.42
CA ASN A 146 10.10 -8.70 11.03
C ASN A 146 11.08 -9.59 10.27
N ARG A 147 11.58 -9.09 9.14
CA ARG A 147 12.64 -9.72 8.34
C ARG A 147 13.60 -8.63 7.88
N SER A 148 14.86 -8.74 8.25
CA SER A 148 15.97 -7.85 7.82
C SER A 148 17.08 -8.58 7.09
#